data_AF-A0A7K3KNX2-F1
#
_entry.id   AF-A0A7K3KNX2-F1
#
_cell.length_a   1.000
_cell.length_b   1.000
_cell.length_c   1.000
_cell.angle_alpha   90.00
_cell.angle_beta   90.00
_cell.angle_gamma   90.00
#
_symmetry.space_group_name_H-M   'P 1'
#
loop_
_entity.id
_entity.type
_entity.pdbx_description
1 polymer ?
#
loop_
_entity_poly.entity_id
_entity_poly.type
_entity_poly.pdbx_seq_one_letter_code
_entity_poly.pdbx_strand_id
1 'polypeptide(L)'
;MKYITDIHALNMECDLGTMGDWHRSGIDWSHPRTLESESTPWGDWGIEVGSSRPVPLNPGPHNIANHVRALCDMVLMGRFRAAEGMGDEFLDGDSYDSEVFSHIAMLAGYENWDAIDRFMAREYGRRWFRFLDDRGLRRC
;
A
#
# COMPACT_ATOMS: atom_id res chain seq x y z
N MET A 1 -2.69 9.43 13.62
CA MET A 1 -4.05 8.85 13.51
C MET A 1 -3.95 7.34 13.25
N LYS A 2 -4.63 6.50 14.06
CA LYS A 2 -4.63 5.04 13.87
C LYS A 2 -5.56 4.63 12.73
N TYR A 3 -5.11 3.70 11.89
CA TYR A 3 -5.89 3.18 10.76
C TYR A 3 -5.56 1.71 10.44
N ILE A 4 -6.52 0.99 9.85
CA ILE A 4 -6.38 -0.38 9.35
C ILE A 4 -5.67 -0.35 8.00
N THR A 5 -4.70 -1.23 7.80
CA THR A 5 -3.87 -1.29 6.58
C THR A 5 -3.51 -2.74 6.21
N ASP A 6 -2.55 -2.93 5.29
CA ASP A 6 -2.02 -4.22 4.87
C ASP A 6 -3.12 -5.11 4.27
N ILE A 7 -2.99 -6.44 4.36
CA ILE A 7 -3.91 -7.41 3.77
C ILE A 7 -5.35 -7.19 4.24
N HIS A 8 -5.54 -6.65 5.46
CA HIS A 8 -6.86 -6.36 6.00
C HIS A 8 -7.56 -5.25 5.21
N ALA A 9 -6.84 -4.18 4.87
CA ALA A 9 -7.38 -3.10 4.05
C ALA A 9 -7.47 -3.51 2.56
N LEU A 10 -6.49 -4.22 2.03
CA LEU A 10 -6.47 -4.71 0.65
C LEU A 10 -7.63 -5.66 0.30
N ASN A 11 -8.19 -6.29 1.33
CA ASN A 11 -9.33 -7.21 1.23
C ASN A 11 -10.66 -6.55 1.59
N MET A 12 -10.74 -5.22 1.58
CA MET A 12 -11.96 -4.46 1.82
C MET A 12 -12.21 -3.49 0.67
N GLU A 13 -13.48 -3.27 0.33
CA GLU A 13 -13.84 -2.20 -0.61
C GLU A 13 -13.28 -0.84 -0.15
N CYS A 14 -12.70 -0.11 -1.10
CA CYS A 14 -12.25 1.27 -0.94
C CYS A 14 -12.83 2.16 -2.05
N ASP A 15 -12.79 3.47 -1.86
CA ASP A 15 -13.42 4.44 -2.76
C ASP A 15 -12.72 4.57 -4.12
N LEU A 16 -11.54 3.96 -4.27
CA LEU A 16 -10.81 3.89 -5.54
C LEU A 16 -11.47 2.94 -6.56
N GLY A 17 -12.34 2.03 -6.12
CA GLY A 17 -13.02 1.08 -7.00
C GLY A 17 -12.12 0.01 -7.64
N THR A 18 -10.87 -0.11 -7.18
CA THR A 18 -9.88 -1.08 -7.65
C THR A 18 -10.22 -2.52 -7.25
N MET A 19 -9.70 -3.51 -7.98
CA MET A 19 -9.90 -4.92 -7.67
C MET A 19 -9.52 -5.29 -6.24
N GLY A 20 -8.31 -5.00 -5.73
CA GLY A 20 -7.91 -5.58 -4.44
C GLY A 20 -7.85 -7.12 -4.48
N ASP A 21 -7.80 -7.77 -3.32
CA ASP A 21 -7.45 -9.20 -3.21
C ASP A 21 -8.65 -10.14 -2.94
N TRP A 22 -9.70 -9.67 -2.25
CA TRP A 22 -10.96 -10.39 -1.97
C TRP A 22 -10.91 -11.76 -1.27
N HIS A 23 -9.77 -12.23 -0.79
CA HIS A 23 -9.61 -13.45 0.02
C HIS A 23 -9.98 -13.28 1.52
N ARG A 24 -11.08 -12.56 1.81
CA ARG A 24 -11.50 -12.18 3.18
C ARG A 24 -11.63 -13.34 4.16
N SER A 25 -12.07 -14.51 3.69
CA SER A 25 -12.30 -15.70 4.55
C SER A 25 -11.00 -16.32 5.09
N GLY A 26 -9.86 -16.06 4.44
CA GLY A 26 -8.56 -16.60 4.83
C GLY A 26 -7.77 -15.74 5.83
N ILE A 27 -8.33 -14.60 6.23
CA ILE A 27 -7.63 -13.59 7.05
C ILE A 27 -8.07 -13.69 8.51
N ASP A 28 -7.11 -13.61 9.42
CA ASP A 28 -7.41 -13.42 10.84
C ASP A 28 -7.84 -11.97 11.09
N TRP A 29 -9.14 -11.78 11.31
CA TRP A 29 -9.73 -10.48 11.62
C TRP A 29 -9.78 -10.18 13.13
N SER A 30 -9.34 -11.07 14.01
CA SER A 30 -9.37 -10.80 15.46
C SER A 30 -8.46 -9.63 15.86
N HIS A 31 -7.37 -9.44 15.10
CA HIS A 31 -6.41 -8.36 15.30
C HIS A 31 -5.99 -7.78 13.94
N PRO A 32 -6.81 -6.91 13.33
CA PRO A 32 -6.46 -6.27 12.07
C PRO A 32 -5.15 -5.52 12.19
N ARG A 33 -4.33 -5.55 11.13
CA ARG A 33 -3.10 -4.77 11.15
C ARG A 33 -3.44 -3.29 11.08
N THR A 34 -2.80 -2.53 11.97
CA THR A 34 -2.94 -1.08 12.04
C THR A 34 -1.59 -0.40 12.07
N LEU A 35 -1.54 0.82 11.53
CA LEU A 35 -0.42 1.75 11.68
C LEU A 35 -0.92 3.09 12.24
N GLU A 36 0.02 3.93 12.65
CA GLU A 36 -0.22 5.34 12.97
C GLU A 36 0.20 6.20 11.77
N SER A 37 -0.66 7.10 11.30
CA SER A 37 -0.37 7.93 10.12
C SER A 37 0.92 8.74 10.28
N GLU A 38 1.19 9.20 11.50
CA GLU A 38 2.40 9.93 11.91
C GLU A 38 3.68 9.09 11.85
N SER A 39 3.58 7.75 11.86
CA SER A 39 4.76 6.87 11.72
C SER A 39 5.15 6.63 10.26
N THR A 40 4.49 7.28 9.31
CA THR A 40 4.76 7.15 7.87
C THR A 40 5.04 8.52 7.26
N PRO A 41 5.83 8.62 6.18
CA PRO A 41 6.11 9.90 5.54
C PRO A 41 4.91 10.49 4.78
N TRP A 42 3.83 9.72 4.63
CA TRP A 42 2.65 10.10 3.85
C TRP A 42 1.55 10.73 4.70
N GLY A 43 1.69 10.76 6.03
CA GLY A 43 0.67 11.26 6.94
C GLY A 43 -0.68 10.59 6.68
N ASP A 44 -1.73 11.38 6.52
CA ASP A 44 -3.10 10.90 6.37
C ASP A 44 -3.49 10.54 4.91
N TRP A 45 -2.57 10.66 3.95
CA TRP A 45 -2.87 10.35 2.54
C TRP A 45 -3.38 8.91 2.35
N GLY A 46 -4.42 8.76 1.53
CA GLY A 46 -5.01 7.47 1.19
C GLY A 46 -5.69 6.76 2.36
N ILE A 47 -5.96 7.45 3.48
CA ILE A 47 -6.75 6.91 4.59
C ILE A 47 -8.19 7.43 4.47
N GLU A 48 -9.14 6.50 4.45
CA GLU A 48 -10.56 6.78 4.46
C GLU A 48 -11.04 6.86 5.92
N VAL A 49 -11.34 8.08 6.36
CA VAL A 49 -11.62 8.41 7.76
C VAL A 49 -13.05 8.06 8.13
N GLY A 50 -13.23 7.41 9.29
CA GLY A 50 -14.56 7.12 9.85
C GLY A 50 -15.43 6.24 8.95
N SER A 51 -14.82 5.34 8.17
CA SER A 51 -15.52 4.40 7.30
C SER A 51 -16.49 3.54 8.11
N SER A 52 -17.75 3.50 7.65
CA SER A 52 -18.80 2.65 8.21
C SER A 52 -18.82 1.24 7.61
N ARG A 53 -17.84 0.91 6.74
CA ARG A 53 -17.77 -0.41 6.10
C ARG A 53 -17.56 -1.50 7.15
N PRO A 54 -18.23 -2.66 7.03
CA PRO A 54 -18.13 -3.71 8.02
C PRO A 54 -16.75 -4.37 7.98
N VAL A 55 -16.01 -4.21 9.09
CA VAL A 55 -14.78 -4.96 9.38
C VAL A 55 -15.16 -6.22 10.18
N PRO A 56 -14.88 -7.43 9.68
CA PRO A 56 -15.22 -8.66 10.39
C PRO A 56 -14.63 -8.67 11.80
N LEU A 57 -15.42 -9.11 12.79
CA LEU A 57 -15.05 -9.17 14.21
C LEU A 57 -14.69 -7.83 14.88
N ASN A 58 -14.76 -6.69 14.16
CA ASN A 58 -14.40 -5.37 14.65
C ASN A 58 -15.52 -4.37 14.36
N PRO A 59 -16.59 -4.34 15.18
CA PRO A 59 -17.72 -3.45 14.96
C PRO A 59 -17.34 -1.97 15.18
N GLY A 60 -18.06 -1.07 14.52
CA GLY A 60 -17.89 0.38 14.64
C GLY A 60 -17.18 1.01 13.43
N PRO A 61 -17.10 2.35 13.41
CA PRO A 61 -16.39 3.06 12.35
C PRO A 61 -14.87 2.91 12.50
N HIS A 62 -14.16 2.77 11.39
CA HIS A 62 -12.71 2.64 11.36
C HIS A 62 -12.09 3.58 10.33
N ASN A 63 -10.86 4.01 10.58
CA ASN A 63 -10.04 4.59 9.54
C ASN A 63 -9.38 3.45 8.77
N ILE A 64 -9.47 3.44 7.44
CA ILE A 64 -9.01 2.31 6.62
C ILE A 64 -8.19 2.85 5.45
N ALA A 65 -7.01 2.30 5.22
CA ALA A 65 -6.23 2.60 4.03
C ALA A 65 -6.99 2.18 2.77
N ASN A 66 -6.97 3.02 1.73
CA ASN A 66 -7.33 2.56 0.40
C ASN A 66 -6.26 1.57 -0.12
N HIS A 67 -6.53 0.89 -1.23
CA HIS A 67 -5.63 -0.16 -1.72
C HIS A 67 -4.22 0.36 -2.03
N VAL A 68 -4.08 1.53 -2.65
CA VAL A 68 -2.77 2.13 -2.96
C VAL A 68 -1.98 2.36 -1.66
N ARG A 69 -2.62 2.96 -0.65
CA ARG A 69 -1.99 3.20 0.66
C ARG A 69 -1.63 1.90 1.36
N ALA A 70 -2.53 0.91 1.36
CA ALA A 70 -2.28 -0.38 1.99
C ALA A 70 -1.06 -1.08 1.40
N LEU A 71 -0.90 -1.01 0.08
CA LEU A 71 0.24 -1.59 -0.63
C LEU A 71 1.53 -0.80 -0.39
N CYS A 72 1.48 0.54 -0.38
CA CYS A 72 2.62 1.36 0.03
C CYS A 72 3.08 1.05 1.46
N ASP A 73 2.15 0.89 2.40
CA ASP A 73 2.46 0.50 3.77
C ASP A 73 3.11 -0.89 3.84
N MET A 74 2.64 -1.87 3.04
CA MET A 74 3.30 -3.18 2.95
C MET A 74 4.75 -3.06 2.48
N VAL A 75 4.99 -2.24 1.44
CA VAL A 75 6.35 -2.01 0.91
C VAL A 75 7.24 -1.35 1.97
N LEU A 76 6.75 -0.33 2.66
CA LEU A 76 7.45 0.32 3.78
C LEU A 76 7.81 -0.68 4.88
N MET A 77 6.90 -1.58 5.23
CA MET A 77 7.09 -2.62 6.25
C MET A 77 7.95 -3.81 5.76
N GLY A 78 8.40 -3.81 4.51
CA GLY A 78 9.17 -4.93 3.92
C GLY A 78 8.33 -6.20 3.66
N ARG A 79 7.00 -6.07 3.60
CA ARG A 79 6.05 -7.16 3.35
C ARG A 79 5.88 -7.46 1.86
N PHE A 80 6.98 -7.54 1.13
CA PHE A 80 7.02 -7.68 -0.33
C PHE A 80 6.23 -8.87 -0.87
N ARG A 81 6.20 -10.01 -0.16
CA ARG A 81 5.42 -11.18 -0.60
C ARG A 81 3.91 -10.95 -0.58
N ALA A 82 3.41 -10.13 0.34
CA ALA A 82 1.99 -9.79 0.40
C ALA A 82 1.60 -8.71 -0.62
N ALA A 83 2.58 -7.99 -1.15
CA ALA A 83 2.43 -6.93 -2.14
C ALA A 83 2.82 -7.38 -3.56
N GLU A 84 3.20 -8.63 -3.75
CA GLU A 84 3.52 -9.15 -5.09
C GLU A 84 2.27 -9.06 -5.98
N GLY A 85 2.41 -8.58 -7.21
CA GLY A 85 1.28 -8.33 -8.10
C GLY A 85 0.57 -6.99 -7.88
N MET A 86 1.14 -6.08 -7.08
CA MET A 86 0.57 -4.76 -6.73
C MET A 86 -0.21 -4.04 -7.84
N GLY A 87 0.41 -3.86 -9.01
CA GLY A 87 -0.23 -3.19 -10.14
C GLY A 87 -1.32 -4.07 -10.78
N ASP A 88 -0.91 -5.24 -11.27
CA ASP A 88 -1.73 -6.05 -12.17
C ASP A 88 -2.85 -6.82 -11.47
N GLU A 89 -2.64 -7.25 -10.22
CA GLU A 89 -3.60 -8.07 -9.48
C GLU A 89 -4.54 -7.24 -8.58
N PHE A 90 -4.09 -6.09 -8.08
CA PHE A 90 -4.83 -5.34 -7.06
C PHE A 90 -5.26 -3.93 -7.47
N LEU A 91 -4.50 -3.25 -8.34
CA LEU A 91 -4.70 -1.84 -8.69
C LEU A 91 -5.17 -1.62 -10.14
N ASP A 92 -5.74 -2.66 -10.76
CA ASP A 92 -6.27 -2.61 -12.13
C ASP A 92 -5.21 -2.21 -13.18
N GLY A 93 -3.99 -2.73 -13.03
CA GLY A 93 -2.88 -2.52 -13.96
C GLY A 93 -2.09 -1.25 -13.66
N ASP A 94 -2.06 -0.32 -14.63
CA ASP A 94 -1.14 0.84 -14.62
C ASP A 94 -1.79 2.17 -14.19
N SER A 95 -3.09 2.15 -13.88
CA SER A 95 -3.87 3.35 -13.54
C SER A 95 -3.31 4.13 -12.35
N TYR A 96 -2.66 3.45 -11.40
CA TYR A 96 -2.14 4.04 -10.17
C TYR A 96 -0.60 4.08 -10.10
N ASP A 97 0.11 3.70 -11.17
CA ASP A 97 1.58 3.67 -11.21
C ASP A 97 2.21 4.99 -10.76
N SER A 98 1.73 6.11 -11.30
CA SER A 98 2.28 7.44 -10.99
C SER A 98 2.14 7.79 -9.52
N GLU A 99 1.00 7.43 -8.92
CA GLU A 99 0.71 7.68 -7.51
C GLU A 99 1.56 6.77 -6.61
N VAL A 100 1.60 5.47 -6.91
CA VAL A 100 2.46 4.50 -6.21
C VAL A 100 3.91 4.94 -6.27
N PHE A 101 4.45 5.25 -7.46
CA PHE A 101 5.86 5.58 -7.63
C PHE A 101 6.22 6.86 -6.87
N SER A 102 5.36 7.87 -6.93
CA SER A 102 5.58 9.12 -6.21
C SER A 102 5.66 8.92 -4.70
N HIS A 103 4.81 8.07 -4.14
CA HIS A 103 4.80 7.80 -2.70
C HIS A 103 5.95 6.89 -2.28
N ILE A 104 6.25 5.82 -3.03
CA ILE A 104 7.38 4.94 -2.74
C ILE A 104 8.72 5.68 -2.84
N ALA A 105 8.88 6.59 -3.80
CA ALA A 105 10.11 7.37 -3.92
C ALA A 105 10.37 8.32 -2.73
N MET A 106 9.36 8.66 -1.93
CA MET A 106 9.56 9.40 -0.67
C MET A 106 10.33 8.57 0.38
N LEU A 107 10.41 7.25 0.19
CA LEU A 107 11.20 6.33 1.02
C LEU A 107 12.68 6.30 0.61
N ALA A 108 13.09 7.07 -0.41
CA ALA A 108 14.49 7.19 -0.79
C ALA A 108 15.32 7.68 0.41
N GLY A 109 16.33 6.89 0.78
CA GLY A 109 17.18 7.15 1.95
C GLY A 109 16.71 6.49 3.25
N TYR A 110 15.57 5.79 3.26
CA TYR A 110 15.23 4.90 4.38
C TYR A 110 16.18 3.71 4.43
N GLU A 111 16.36 3.13 5.62
CA GLU A 111 17.28 2.00 5.85
C GLU A 111 17.00 0.81 4.94
N ASN A 112 15.73 0.56 4.60
CA ASN A 112 15.31 -0.54 3.74
C ASN A 112 15.15 -0.15 2.26
N TRP A 113 15.64 1.02 1.83
CA TRP A 113 15.51 1.51 0.46
C TRP A 113 15.98 0.49 -0.58
N ASP A 114 17.15 -0.14 -0.40
CA ASP A 114 17.70 -1.13 -1.35
C ASP A 114 16.78 -2.35 -1.55
N ALA A 115 16.01 -2.72 -0.52
CA ALA A 115 15.04 -3.81 -0.63
C ALA A 115 13.77 -3.35 -1.34
N ILE A 116 13.30 -2.13 -1.05
CA ILE A 116 12.16 -1.50 -1.70
C ILE A 116 12.43 -1.29 -3.20
N ASP A 117 13.57 -0.70 -3.55
CA ASP A 117 13.94 -0.45 -4.95
C ASP A 117 14.01 -1.75 -5.76
N ARG A 118 14.63 -2.80 -5.19
CA ARG A 118 14.67 -4.14 -5.83
C ARG A 118 13.29 -4.76 -5.99
N PHE A 119 12.41 -4.59 -5.01
CA PHE A 119 11.03 -5.04 -5.13
C PHE A 119 10.30 -4.29 -6.25
N MET A 120 10.31 -2.96 -6.23
CA MET A 120 9.67 -2.12 -7.25
C MET A 120 10.23 -2.37 -8.66
N ALA A 121 11.54 -2.62 -8.77
CA ALA A 121 12.21 -3.00 -10.01
C ALA A 121 11.69 -4.34 -10.55
N ARG A 122 11.36 -5.30 -9.68
CA ARG A 122 10.78 -6.58 -10.09
C ARG A 122 9.31 -6.43 -10.50
N GLU A 123 8.53 -5.70 -9.70
CA GLU A 123 7.08 -5.54 -9.95
C GLU A 123 6.78 -4.66 -11.17
N TYR A 124 7.50 -3.54 -11.34
CA TYR A 124 7.18 -2.53 -12.36
C TYR A 124 8.25 -2.36 -13.44
N GLY A 125 9.45 -2.91 -13.23
CA GLY A 125 10.53 -2.95 -14.21
C GLY A 125 10.90 -1.58 -14.77
N ARG A 126 10.91 -1.48 -16.11
CA ARG A 126 11.32 -0.27 -16.84
C ARG A 126 10.47 0.97 -16.54
N ARG A 127 9.25 0.82 -16.02
CA ARG A 127 8.39 1.95 -15.65
C ARG A 127 8.95 2.64 -14.40
N TRP A 128 9.23 1.85 -13.36
CA TRP A 128 9.87 2.31 -12.14
C TRP A 128 11.24 2.93 -12.38
N PHE A 129 12.08 2.26 -13.18
CA PHE A 129 13.41 2.77 -13.51
C PHE A 129 13.35 4.15 -14.18
N ARG A 130 12.51 4.32 -15.20
CA ARG A 130 12.34 5.62 -15.87
C ARG A 130 11.92 6.71 -14.89
N PHE A 131 10.95 6.40 -14.02
CA PHE A 131 10.49 7.34 -12.99
C PHE A 131 11.63 7.81 -12.06
N LEU A 132 12.52 6.91 -11.63
CA LEU A 132 13.67 7.28 -10.80
C LEU A 132 14.69 8.15 -11.54
N ASP A 133 15.02 7.82 -12.80
CA ASP A 133 15.97 8.61 -13.61
C ASP A 133 15.47 10.03 -13.82
N ASP A 134 14.18 10.19 -14.16
CA ASP A 134 13.56 11.49 -14.38
C ASP A 134 13.62 12.39 -13.14
N ARG A 135 13.77 11.79 -11.95
CA ARG A 135 13.90 12.50 -10.66
C ARG A 135 15.34 12.53 -10.12
N GLY A 136 16.32 11.99 -10.85
CA GLY A 136 17.71 11.91 -10.40
C GLY A 136 17.89 11.09 -9.12
N LEU A 137 17.01 10.11 -8.87
CA LEU A 137 17.07 9.25 -7.68
C LEU A 137 17.99 8.07 -7.89
N ARG A 138 18.72 7.69 -6.83
CA ARG A 138 19.68 6.58 -6.87
C ARG A 138 18.94 5.23 -6.95
N ARG A 139 19.39 4.40 -7.89
CA ARG A 139 19.07 2.96 -7.98
C ARG A 139 20.09 2.12 -7.20
N CYS A 140 19.65 0.96 -6.73
CA CYS A 140 20.50 -0.01 -6.04
C CYS A 140 20.92 -1.17 -6.94
#